data_AF-A0A967VTD6-F1
#
_entry.id   AF-A0A967VTD6-F1
#
_cell.length_a   1.000
_cell.length_b   1.000
_cell.length_c   1.000
_cell.angle_alpha   90.00
_cell.angle_beta   90.00
_cell.angle_gamma   90.00
#
_symmetry.space_group_name_H-M   'P 1'
#
loop_
_entity.id
_entity.type
_entity.pdbx_description
1 polymer ?
#
loop_
_entity_poly.entity_id
_entity_poly.type
_entity_poly.pdbx_seq_one_letter_code
_entity_poly.pdbx_strand_id
1 'polypeptide(L)'
;MPEIKSPPVEVREKFYNFIRQRYGEIPGIKQIRLSDNEKYWIASVAADIGKVIKDEVLGQVKSRSSHFDNIGEIRIEVNTGRVIKYTYKRQVISNLDNQLVNIRNNVERALRDVASLQLAKLSIRDFQFSKIIKILELVSEENCFKIADYFDPRNERYIRYLQLLSDLKIIT
;
A
#
# COMPACT_ATOMS: atom_id res chain seq x y z
N MET A 1 33.61 -6.68 -7.66
CA MET A 1 32.41 -6.47 -6.80
C MET A 1 32.94 -6.19 -5.40
N PRO A 2 32.59 -5.06 -4.75
CA PRO A 2 33.09 -4.77 -3.41
C PRO A 2 32.57 -5.79 -2.41
N GLU A 3 33.46 -6.33 -1.57
CA GLU A 3 33.12 -7.24 -0.49
C GLU A 3 32.16 -6.56 0.49
N ILE A 4 30.96 -7.13 0.64
CA ILE A 4 30.00 -6.68 1.66
C ILE A 4 30.55 -7.16 3.01
N LYS A 5 31.35 -6.31 3.67
CA LYS A 5 31.78 -6.55 5.05
C LYS A 5 30.54 -6.68 5.94
N SER A 6 30.32 -7.89 6.47
CA SER A 6 29.26 -8.10 7.45
C SER A 6 29.58 -7.35 8.74
N PRO A 7 28.62 -6.61 9.31
CA PRO A 7 28.86 -5.90 10.57
C PRO A 7 29.08 -6.90 11.71
N PRO A 8 29.96 -6.59 12.67
CA PRO A 8 30.12 -7.35 13.90
C PRO A 8 28.80 -7.56 14.64
N VAL A 9 28.68 -8.67 15.38
CA VAL A 9 27.46 -9.02 16.14
C VAL A 9 27.06 -7.88 17.08
N GLU A 10 28.02 -7.31 17.80
CA GLU A 10 27.80 -6.19 18.73
C GLU A 10 27.18 -4.95 18.04
N VAL A 11 27.57 -4.68 16.80
CA VAL A 11 27.04 -3.55 16.03
C VAL A 11 25.58 -3.83 15.64
N ARG A 12 25.28 -5.07 15.24
CA ARG A 12 23.90 -5.48 14.92
C ARG A 12 23.01 -5.32 16.15
N GLU A 13 23.43 -5.86 17.28
CA GLU A 13 22.68 -5.77 18.55
C GLU A 13 22.44 -4.31 18.96
N LYS A 14 23.43 -3.43 18.80
CA LYS A 14 23.26 -2.00 19.08
C LYS A 14 22.16 -1.37 18.23
N PHE A 15 22.11 -1.65 16.93
CA PHE A 15 21.03 -1.12 16.10
C PHE A 15 19.67 -1.72 16.49
N TYR A 16 19.57 -3.03 16.74
CA TYR A 16 18.30 -3.67 17.12
C TYR A 16 17.76 -3.10 18.44
N ASN A 17 18.63 -2.98 19.45
CA ASN A 17 18.29 -2.38 20.73
C ASN A 17 17.87 -0.91 20.56
N PHE A 18 18.57 -0.15 19.72
CA PHE A 18 18.23 1.24 19.44
C PHE A 18 16.85 1.37 18.80
N ILE A 19 16.55 0.58 17.77
CA ILE A 19 15.25 0.57 17.10
C ILE A 19 14.13 0.23 18.08
N ARG A 20 14.30 -0.84 18.86
CA ARG A 20 13.30 -1.27 19.84
C ARG A 20 13.00 -0.19 20.87
N GLN A 21 14.05 0.48 21.37
CA GLN A 21 13.90 1.56 22.36
C GLN A 21 13.29 2.84 21.77
N ARG A 22 13.64 3.20 20.53
CA ARG A 22 13.29 4.51 19.95
C ARG A 22 12.04 4.50 19.09
N TYR A 23 11.80 3.42 18.36
CA TYR A 23 10.71 3.34 17.39
C TYR A 23 9.60 2.38 17.83
N GLY A 24 9.94 1.32 18.58
CA GLY A 24 9.01 0.29 19.04
C GLY A 24 9.20 -1.03 18.28
N GLU A 25 8.14 -1.82 18.15
CA GLU A 25 8.20 -3.17 17.60
C GLU A 25 7.97 -3.25 16.08
N ILE A 26 7.34 -2.23 15.49
CA ILE A 26 6.96 -2.26 14.07
C ILE A 26 8.16 -1.98 13.15
N PRO A 27 8.97 -0.92 13.36
CA PRO A 27 10.13 -0.68 12.51
C PRO A 27 11.25 -1.65 12.88
N GLY A 28 11.94 -2.16 11.88
CA GLY A 28 13.09 -3.06 11.98
C GLY A 28 14.27 -2.60 11.15
N ILE A 29 15.30 -3.44 11.11
CA ILE A 29 16.51 -3.21 10.30
C ILE A 29 16.46 -4.12 9.10
N LYS A 30 16.62 -3.56 7.90
CA LYS A 30 16.76 -4.35 6.68
C LYS A 30 18.21 -4.65 6.37
N GLN A 31 19.00 -3.60 6.18
CA GLN A 31 20.39 -3.73 5.77
C GLN A 31 21.27 -2.85 6.64
N ILE A 32 22.41 -3.41 7.03
CA ILE A 32 23.50 -2.68 7.66
C ILE A 32 24.66 -2.71 6.69
N ARG A 33 25.20 -1.54 6.38
CA ARG A 33 26.35 -1.37 5.49
C ARG A 33 27.39 -0.48 6.15
N LEU A 34 28.64 -0.68 5.78
CA LEU A 34 29.69 0.26 6.11
C LEU A 34 29.60 1.45 5.14
N SER A 35 29.78 2.66 5.66
CA SER A 35 29.86 3.88 4.86
C SER A 35 31.09 3.83 3.94
N ASP A 36 31.04 4.51 2.80
CA ASP A 36 32.13 4.49 1.80
C ASP A 36 33.48 4.98 2.34
N ASN A 37 33.44 5.84 3.37
CA ASN A 37 34.63 6.34 4.08
C ASN A 37 35.06 5.47 5.26
N GLU A 38 34.42 4.32 5.47
CA GLU A 38 34.64 3.36 6.56
C GLU A 38 34.55 3.94 7.99
N LYS A 39 33.93 5.12 8.16
CA LYS A 39 33.80 5.76 9.49
C LYS A 39 32.54 5.36 10.24
N TYR A 40 31.50 4.94 9.51
CA TYR A 40 30.17 4.71 10.07
C TYR A 40 29.55 3.43 9.57
N TRP A 41 28.91 2.70 10.47
CA TRP A 41 27.88 1.73 10.12
C TRP A 41 26.57 2.46 9.88
N ILE A 42 25.90 2.12 8.79
CA ILE A 42 24.62 2.72 8.38
C ILE A 42 23.60 1.59 8.33
N ALA A 43 22.52 1.72 9.10
CA ALA A 43 21.38 0.81 9.08
C ALA A 43 20.17 1.50 8.47
N SER A 44 19.58 0.87 7.44
CA SER A 44 18.30 1.30 6.87
C SER A 44 17.15 0.78 7.73
N VAL A 45 16.26 1.68 8.15
CA VAL A 45 15.04 1.33 8.85
C VAL A 45 13.99 0.91 7.83
N ALA A 46 13.31 -0.21 8.11
CA ALA A 46 12.21 -0.74 7.32
C ALA A 46 11.01 -1.05 8.23
N ALA A 47 9.83 -1.28 7.66
CA ALA A 47 8.67 -1.74 8.41
C ALA A 47 7.86 -2.76 7.60
N ASP A 48 7.34 -3.77 8.28
CA ASP A 48 6.41 -4.74 7.70
C ASP A 48 5.01 -4.47 8.25
N ILE A 49 4.08 -4.13 7.35
CA ILE A 49 2.68 -3.93 7.72
C ILE A 49 1.87 -5.11 7.20
N GLY A 50 1.39 -5.92 8.13
CA GLY A 50 0.45 -7.00 7.85
C GLY A 50 -1.00 -6.50 7.86
N LYS A 51 -1.79 -6.93 6.88
CA LYS A 51 -3.25 -6.81 6.91
C LYS A 51 -3.87 -8.19 6.70
N VAL A 52 -4.75 -8.57 7.60
CA VAL A 52 -5.61 -9.74 7.43
C VAL A 52 -6.82 -9.30 6.62
N ILE A 53 -7.01 -9.92 5.47
CA ILE A 53 -8.15 -9.69 4.58
C ILE A 53 -9.04 -10.92 4.72
N LYS A 54 -10.24 -10.70 5.25
CA LYS A 54 -11.29 -11.71 5.27
C LYS A 54 -12.11 -11.56 4.01
N ASP A 55 -12.09 -12.59 3.18
CA ASP A 55 -12.97 -12.73 2.04
C ASP A 55 -14.29 -13.32 2.55
N GLU A 56 -15.30 -12.49 2.69
CA GLU A 56 -16.62 -12.91 3.20
C GLU A 56 -17.36 -13.80 2.20
N VAL A 57 -17.07 -13.65 0.90
CA VAL A 57 -17.73 -14.41 -0.18
C VAL A 57 -17.20 -15.83 -0.26
N LEU A 58 -15.88 -16.00 -0.16
CA LEU A 58 -15.23 -17.33 -0.20
C LEU A 58 -15.01 -17.94 1.20
N GLY A 59 -15.31 -17.21 2.26
CA GLY A 59 -15.02 -17.60 3.65
C GLY A 59 -13.52 -17.75 3.95
N GLN A 60 -12.65 -17.22 3.09
CA GLN A 60 -11.19 -17.38 3.19
C GLN A 60 -10.55 -16.23 3.95
N VAL A 61 -9.60 -16.54 4.83
CA VAL A 61 -8.76 -15.54 5.48
C VAL A 61 -7.40 -15.52 4.77
N LYS A 62 -7.05 -14.38 4.18
CA LYS A 62 -5.75 -14.17 3.52
C LYS A 62 -4.96 -13.12 4.29
N SER A 63 -3.77 -13.48 4.75
CA SER A 63 -2.81 -12.51 5.28
C SER A 63 -1.97 -11.95 4.14
N ARG A 64 -1.84 -10.62 4.08
CA ARG A 64 -0.95 -9.92 3.16
C ARG A 64 -0.04 -9.01 3.97
N SER A 65 1.27 -9.14 3.78
CA SER A 65 2.25 -8.20 4.30
C SER A 65 2.75 -7.28 3.19
N SER A 66 2.93 -6.01 3.53
CA SER A 66 3.59 -5.02 2.68
C SER A 66 4.88 -4.59 3.37
N HIS A 67 5.98 -4.67 2.63
CA HIS A 67 7.31 -4.30 3.10
C HIS A 67 7.65 -2.87 2.68
N PHE A 68 8.02 -2.04 3.64
CA PHE A 68 8.35 -0.63 3.44
C PHE A 68 9.81 -0.38 3.76
N ASP A 69 10.55 0.00 2.73
CA ASP A 69 11.98 0.23 2.81
C ASP A 69 12.32 1.70 3.01
N ASN A 70 13.53 1.92 3.55
CA ASN A 70 14.17 3.23 3.60
C ASN A 70 13.29 4.30 4.26
N ILE A 71 12.48 3.92 5.25
CA ILE A 71 11.64 4.87 6.01
C ILE A 71 12.46 5.69 7.01
N GLY A 72 13.71 5.31 7.23
CA GLY A 72 14.67 6.06 8.04
C GLY A 72 16.07 5.45 7.98
N GLU A 73 17.01 6.07 8.68
CA GLU A 73 18.39 5.65 8.74
C GLU A 73 18.96 5.85 10.14
N ILE A 74 19.84 4.96 10.58
CA ILE A 74 20.64 5.11 11.80
C ILE A 74 22.12 4.98 11.42
N ARG A 75 22.96 5.85 11.99
CA ARG A 75 24.41 5.83 11.81
C ARG A 75 25.10 5.63 13.15
N ILE A 76 26.00 4.65 13.19
CA ILE A 76 26.84 4.35 14.35
C ILE A 76 28.31 4.52 13.93
N GLU A 77 29.08 5.24 14.73
CA GLU A 77 30.53 5.37 14.51
C GLU A 77 31.25 4.04 14.76
N VAL A 78 32.16 3.65 13.87
CA VAL A 78 32.84 2.34 13.90
C VAL A 78 33.69 2.19 15.16
N ASN A 79 34.48 3.21 15.51
CA ASN A 79 35.47 3.13 16.59
C ASN A 79 34.86 3.17 17.99
N THR A 80 33.83 4.01 18.18
CA THR A 80 33.22 4.23 19.51
C THR A 80 31.94 3.43 19.68
N GLY A 81 31.35 2.96 18.59
CA GLY A 81 30.03 2.33 18.57
C GLY A 81 28.93 3.25 19.10
N ARG A 82 29.12 4.57 19.04
CA ARG A 82 28.12 5.58 19.43
C ARG A 82 27.20 5.91 18.26
N VAL A 83 25.91 6.09 18.55
CA VAL A 83 24.94 6.58 17.56
C VAL A 83 25.19 8.05 17.31
N ILE A 84 25.61 8.40 16.10
CA ILE A 84 25.96 9.77 15.71
C ILE A 84 24.80 10.50 15.01
N LYS A 85 23.91 9.76 14.35
CA LYS A 85 22.77 10.32 13.63
C LYS A 85 21.69 9.26 13.50
N TYR A 86 20.43 9.68 13.57
CA TYR A 86 19.30 8.81 13.30
C TYR A 86 18.09 9.63 12.84
N THR A 87 17.18 9.00 12.10
CA THR A 87 15.89 9.60 11.74
C THR A 87 14.95 9.61 12.95
N TYR A 88 14.34 10.72 13.30
CA TYR A 88 13.42 10.77 14.44
C TYR A 88 12.16 9.94 14.20
N LYS A 89 11.57 9.37 15.27
CA LYS A 89 10.37 8.53 15.20
C LYS A 89 9.24 9.18 14.40
N ARG A 90 8.95 10.46 14.65
CA ARG A 90 7.90 11.21 13.93
C ARG A 90 8.14 11.25 12.41
N GLN A 91 9.42 11.37 12.02
CA GLN A 91 9.79 11.40 10.61
C GLN A 91 9.76 10.00 9.98
N VAL A 92 10.13 8.95 10.73
CA VAL A 92 9.94 7.56 10.29
C VAL A 92 8.46 7.26 10.02
N ILE A 93 7.57 7.67 10.93
CA ILE A 93 6.11 7.53 10.76
C ILE A 93 5.65 8.32 9.53
N SER A 94 6.04 9.59 9.41
CA SER A 94 5.66 10.41 8.26
C SER A 94 6.13 9.84 6.92
N ASN A 95 7.34 9.27 6.86
CA ASN A 95 7.85 8.62 5.65
C ASN A 95 7.03 7.37 5.30
N LEU A 96 6.66 6.58 6.31
CA LEU A 96 5.80 5.41 6.14
C LEU A 96 4.40 5.80 5.64
N ASP A 97 3.79 6.82 6.24
CA ASP A 97 2.50 7.36 5.83
C ASP A 97 2.54 7.85 4.37
N ASN A 98 3.59 8.57 3.98
CA ASN A 98 3.77 9.03 2.61
C ASN A 98 3.89 7.87 1.61
N GLN A 99 4.62 6.81 1.96
CA GLN A 99 4.70 5.61 1.12
C GLN A 99 3.34 4.91 0.99
N LEU A 100 2.57 4.81 2.08
CA LEU A 100 1.22 4.26 2.06
C LEU A 100 0.26 5.08 1.18
N VAL A 101 0.32 6.40 1.26
CA VAL A 101 -0.47 7.30 0.40
C VAL A 101 -0.10 7.12 -1.07
N ASN A 102 1.19 7.00 -1.39
CA ASN A 102 1.62 6.74 -2.77
C ASN A 102 1.10 5.41 -3.31
N ILE A 103 1.12 4.34 -2.49
CA ILE A 103 0.54 3.05 -2.86
C ILE A 103 -0.96 3.21 -3.12
N ARG A 104 -1.69 3.85 -2.21
CA ARG A 104 -3.12 4.11 -2.38
C ARG A 104 -3.41 4.82 -3.70
N ASN A 105 -2.72 5.92 -3.97
CA ASN A 105 -2.93 6.71 -5.20
C ASN A 105 -2.62 5.90 -6.47
N ASN A 106 -1.58 5.07 -6.44
CA ASN A 106 -1.23 4.20 -7.57
C ASN A 106 -2.27 3.10 -7.80
N VAL A 107 -2.80 2.51 -6.73
CA VAL A 107 -3.89 1.53 -6.82
C VAL A 107 -5.17 2.18 -7.34
N GLU A 108 -5.54 3.36 -6.83
CA GLU A 108 -6.71 4.11 -7.32
C GLU A 108 -6.57 4.45 -8.81
N ARG A 109 -5.38 4.86 -9.27
CA ARG A 109 -5.12 5.10 -10.69
C ARG A 109 -5.26 3.83 -11.51
N ALA A 110 -4.64 2.72 -11.08
CA ALA A 110 -4.74 1.44 -11.77
C ALA A 110 -6.19 0.94 -11.89
N LEU A 111 -6.99 1.10 -10.83
CA LEU A 111 -8.41 0.75 -10.85
C LEU A 111 -9.19 1.61 -11.84
N ARG A 112 -8.92 2.92 -11.90
CA ARG A 112 -9.52 3.81 -12.92
C ARG A 112 -9.15 3.38 -14.32
N ASP A 113 -7.87 3.11 -14.59
CA ASP A 113 -7.40 2.71 -15.92
C ASP A 113 -8.05 1.39 -16.35
N VAL A 114 -8.13 0.40 -15.45
CA VAL A 114 -8.82 -0.87 -15.71
C VAL A 114 -10.30 -0.64 -15.98
N ALA A 115 -10.99 0.17 -15.17
CA ALA A 115 -12.40 0.48 -15.36
C ALA A 115 -12.63 1.19 -16.71
N SER A 116 -11.84 2.21 -17.04
CA SER A 116 -11.90 2.92 -18.32
C SER A 116 -11.65 2.00 -19.51
N LEU A 117 -10.67 1.10 -19.43
CA LEU A 117 -10.41 0.11 -20.48
C LEU A 117 -11.57 -0.87 -20.67
N GLN A 118 -12.17 -1.34 -19.57
CA GLN A 118 -13.34 -2.22 -19.67
C GLN A 118 -14.53 -1.48 -20.27
N LEU A 119 -14.78 -0.23 -19.87
CA LEU A 119 -15.82 0.60 -20.45
C LEU A 119 -15.59 0.89 -21.94
N ALA A 120 -14.34 1.14 -22.36
CA ALA A 120 -14.01 1.39 -23.76
C ALA A 120 -14.19 0.16 -24.66
N LYS A 121 -14.04 -1.06 -24.12
CA LYS A 121 -14.35 -2.31 -24.84
C LYS A 121 -15.84 -2.49 -25.09
N LEU A 122 -16.68 -1.83 -24.30
CA LEU A 122 -18.10 -1.82 -24.55
C LEU A 122 -18.31 -0.90 -25.74
N SER A 123 -18.83 -1.43 -26.85
CA SER A 123 -19.21 -0.70 -28.04
C SER A 123 -20.45 0.18 -27.76
N ILE A 124 -20.29 1.09 -26.81
CA ILE A 124 -21.32 1.92 -26.22
C ILE A 124 -21.25 3.26 -26.93
N ARG A 125 -22.36 3.66 -27.56
CA ARG A 125 -22.44 4.97 -28.22
C ARG A 125 -22.34 6.07 -27.15
N ASP A 126 -21.71 7.19 -27.47
CA ASP A 126 -21.37 8.29 -26.52
C ASP A 126 -22.51 8.69 -25.56
N PHE A 127 -23.77 8.65 -25.99
CA PHE A 127 -24.93 9.00 -25.15
C PHE A 127 -25.21 8.02 -23.99
N GLN A 128 -24.67 6.80 -24.04
CA GLN A 128 -24.84 5.78 -23.00
C GLN A 128 -23.73 5.84 -21.94
N PHE A 129 -22.58 6.46 -22.24
CA PHE A 129 -21.50 6.68 -21.28
C PHE A 129 -21.93 7.57 -20.11
N SER A 130 -22.70 8.62 -20.36
CA SER A 130 -23.20 9.53 -19.32
C SER A 130 -24.07 8.82 -18.28
N LYS A 131 -24.80 7.76 -18.68
CA LYS A 131 -25.64 6.97 -17.78
C LYS A 131 -24.82 5.99 -16.95
N ILE A 132 -23.79 5.39 -17.55
CA ILE A 132 -22.89 4.47 -16.84
C ILE A 132 -22.02 5.23 -15.84
N ILE A 133 -21.51 6.42 -16.22
CA ILE A 133 -20.79 7.31 -15.30
C ILE A 133 -21.67 7.66 -14.10
N LYS A 134 -22.94 8.03 -14.30
CA LYS A 134 -23.88 8.30 -13.21
C LYS A 134 -24.10 7.12 -12.28
N ILE A 135 -24.17 5.90 -12.82
CA ILE A 135 -24.30 4.68 -12.01
C ILE A 135 -23.03 4.44 -11.20
N LEU A 136 -21.85 4.61 -11.81
CA LEU A 136 -20.57 4.44 -11.13
C LEU A 136 -20.33 5.51 -10.06
N GLU A 137 -20.75 6.76 -10.30
CA GLU A 137 -20.71 7.86 -9.32
C GLU A 137 -21.60 7.53 -8.09
N LEU A 138 -22.85 7.10 -8.33
CA LEU A 138 -23.76 6.67 -7.26
C LEU A 138 -23.21 5.48 -6.47
N VAL A 139 -22.60 4.50 -7.13
CA VAL A 139 -21.94 3.35 -6.48
C VAL A 139 -20.72 3.79 -5.66
N SER A 140 -19.97 4.80 -6.12
CA SER A 140 -18.77 5.32 -5.44
C SER A 140 -19.09 6.19 -4.22
N GLU A 141 -20.23 6.87 -4.18
CA GLU A 141 -20.62 7.74 -3.06
C GLU A 141 -21.13 6.94 -1.85
N GLU A 142 -21.78 5.79 -2.07
CA GLU A 142 -22.45 5.05 -0.98
C GLU A 142 -21.62 3.92 -0.36
N ASN A 143 -20.43 3.59 -0.88
CA ASN A 143 -19.52 2.51 -0.42
C ASN A 143 -20.15 1.08 -0.30
N CYS A 144 -21.46 0.92 -0.49
CA CYS A 144 -22.12 -0.35 -0.75
C CYS A 144 -23.39 -0.08 -1.56
N PHE A 145 -23.38 -0.38 -2.86
CA PHE A 145 -24.62 -0.31 -3.63
C PHE A 145 -25.42 -1.59 -3.38
N LYS A 146 -26.43 -1.53 -2.52
CA LYS A 146 -27.45 -2.59 -2.44
C LYS A 146 -28.51 -2.27 -3.47
N ILE A 147 -28.50 -3.04 -4.57
CA ILE A 147 -29.39 -2.91 -5.72
C ILE A 147 -30.88 -2.90 -5.31
N ALA A 148 -31.27 -3.31 -4.11
CA ALA A 148 -32.67 -3.46 -3.73
C ALA A 148 -33.43 -2.13 -3.46
N ASP A 149 -32.76 -1.05 -3.06
CA ASP A 149 -33.47 0.04 -2.35
C ASP A 149 -33.99 1.18 -3.24
N TYR A 150 -33.67 1.19 -4.54
CA TYR A 150 -34.07 2.28 -5.47
C TYR A 150 -34.82 1.83 -6.73
N PHE A 151 -35.22 0.56 -6.86
CA PHE A 151 -35.79 0.06 -8.11
C PHE A 151 -37.30 0.25 -8.17
N ASP A 152 -37.73 1.23 -8.96
CA ASP A 152 -39.01 1.15 -9.63
C ASP A 152 -38.89 0.12 -10.78
N PRO A 153 -39.63 -1.02 -10.74
CA PRO A 153 -39.61 -2.06 -11.78
C PRO A 153 -39.98 -1.54 -13.18
N ARG A 154 -40.55 -0.33 -13.27
CA ARG A 154 -40.94 0.31 -14.54
C ARG A 154 -39.76 0.86 -15.34
N ASN A 155 -38.56 0.90 -14.78
CA ASN A 155 -37.38 1.47 -15.45
C ASN A 155 -36.56 0.40 -16.20
N GLU A 156 -37.22 -0.31 -17.12
CA GLU A 156 -36.66 -1.45 -17.90
C GLU A 156 -35.31 -1.13 -18.58
N ARG A 157 -35.09 0.12 -18.97
CA ARG A 157 -33.80 0.54 -19.58
C ARG A 157 -32.64 0.45 -18.59
N TYR A 158 -32.86 0.77 -17.32
CA TYR A 158 -31.83 0.70 -16.28
C TYR A 158 -31.47 -0.74 -15.93
N ILE A 159 -32.48 -1.62 -15.90
CA ILE A 159 -32.30 -3.07 -15.70
C ILE A 159 -31.42 -3.65 -16.82
N ARG A 160 -31.61 -3.24 -18.07
CA ARG A 160 -30.74 -3.68 -19.18
C ARG A 160 -29.28 -3.23 -19.04
N TYR A 161 -29.02 -2.04 -18.50
CA TYR A 161 -27.63 -1.60 -18.26
C TYR A 161 -26.98 -2.36 -17.11
N LEU A 162 -27.73 -2.76 -16.09
CA LEU A 162 -27.21 -3.57 -14.99
C LEU A 162 -27.01 -5.02 -15.37
N GLN A 163 -27.92 -5.58 -16.17
CA GLN A 163 -27.72 -6.88 -16.82
C GLN A 163 -26.46 -6.86 -17.69
N LEU A 164 -26.27 -5.82 -18.51
CA LEU A 164 -25.04 -5.65 -19.28
C LEU A 164 -23.80 -5.65 -18.35
N LEU A 165 -23.81 -4.86 -17.28
CA LEU A 165 -22.69 -4.77 -16.34
C LEU A 165 -22.47 -6.09 -15.56
N SER A 166 -23.52 -6.85 -15.29
CA SER A 166 -23.47 -8.17 -14.64
C SER A 166 -22.96 -9.25 -15.58
N ASP A 167 -23.42 -9.29 -16.84
CA ASP A 167 -22.95 -10.19 -17.89
C ASP A 167 -21.45 -9.99 -18.18
N LEU A 168 -20.99 -8.74 -18.04
CA LEU A 168 -19.58 -8.35 -18.16
C LEU A 168 -18.76 -8.62 -16.89
N LYS A 169 -19.39 -9.12 -15.82
CA LYS A 169 -18.78 -9.39 -14.49
C LYS A 169 -18.16 -8.17 -13.82
N ILE A 170 -18.67 -6.97 -14.11
CA ILE A 170 -18.20 -5.72 -13.50
C ILE A 170 -18.88 -5.50 -12.14
N ILE A 171 -20.14 -5.91 -12.03
CA ILE A 171 -20.94 -5.92 -10.79
C ILE A 171 -21.52 -7.32 -10.59
N THR A 172 -21.71 -7.71 -9.33
CA THR A 172 -22.37 -8.97 -8.92
C THR A 172 -23.78 -8.71 -8.44
#